data_AF-A0A535PAE5-F1
#
_entry.id   AF-A0A535PAE5-F1
#
_cell.length_a   1.000
_cell.length_b   1.000
_cell.length_c   1.000
_cell.angle_alpha   90.00
_cell.angle_beta   90.00
_cell.angle_gamma   90.00
#
_symmetry.space_group_name_H-M   'P 1'
#
loop_
_entity.id
_entity.type
_entity.pdbx_description
1 polymer ?
#
loop_
_entity_poly.entity_id
_entity_poly.type
_entity_poly.pdbx_seq_one_letter_code
_entity_poly.pdbx_strand_id
1 'polypeptide(L)'
;AAMRISHVVRGEDHLSNTPKHILLFRALGYDEPRFGHLPLILNADRTKMSKRKSQTAIGDYIAEGFIREALVNYLALLGWSTGTEEEVLALEEIVERFDVAHVQKAGAVFDRERLLWLNGQWIRRL
;
A
#
# COMPACT_ATOMS: atom_id res chain seq x y z
N ALA A 1 17.77 -10.52 -9.84
CA ALA A 1 19.25 -10.53 -9.89
C ALA A 1 19.80 -9.50 -10.87
N ALA A 2 19.60 -9.64 -12.19
CA ALA A 2 20.19 -8.76 -13.21
C ALA A 2 19.95 -7.25 -13.01
N MET A 3 18.77 -6.86 -12.52
CA MET A 3 18.40 -5.45 -12.24
C MET A 3 18.91 -4.91 -10.89
N ARG A 4 19.69 -5.69 -10.11
CA ARG A 4 20.27 -5.27 -8.82
C ARG A 4 19.27 -4.73 -7.79
N ILE A 5 18.10 -5.35 -7.69
CA ILE A 5 17.08 -5.01 -6.70
C ILE A 5 17.62 -5.28 -5.29
N SER A 6 17.66 -4.26 -4.43
CA SER A 6 18.13 -4.36 -3.04
C SER A 6 17.02 -4.72 -2.06
N HIS A 7 15.82 -4.20 -2.28
CA HIS A 7 14.64 -4.43 -1.45
C HIS A 7 13.46 -4.83 -2.34
N VAL A 8 12.80 -5.94 -2.01
CA VAL A 8 11.56 -6.38 -2.64
C VAL A 8 10.42 -6.06 -1.68
N VAL A 9 9.67 -5.00 -1.96
CA VAL A 9 8.46 -4.61 -1.23
C VAL A 9 7.23 -5.03 -2.04
N ARG A 10 6.40 -5.92 -1.49
CA ARG A 10 5.24 -6.50 -2.19
C ARG A 10 4.16 -6.98 -1.21
N GLY A 11 2.98 -7.35 -1.69
CA GLY A 11 1.91 -7.89 -0.83
C GLY A 11 2.29 -9.18 -0.10
N GLU A 12 1.75 -9.36 1.11
CA GLU A 12 1.97 -10.54 1.96
C GLU A 12 1.39 -11.85 1.39
N ASP A 13 0.52 -11.76 0.38
CA ASP A 13 0.09 -12.94 -0.39
C ASP A 13 1.24 -13.62 -1.15
N HIS A 14 2.38 -12.94 -1.31
CA HIS A 14 3.59 -13.54 -1.83
C HIS A 14 4.55 -14.09 -0.77
N LEU A 15 4.22 -14.02 0.53
CA LEU A 15 5.11 -14.45 1.61
C LEU A 15 5.52 -15.92 1.47
N SER A 16 4.57 -16.80 1.12
CA SER A 16 4.82 -18.24 0.91
C SER A 16 5.75 -18.55 -0.27
N ASN A 17 5.93 -17.60 -1.21
CA ASN A 17 6.87 -17.74 -2.32
C ASN A 17 8.31 -17.39 -1.94
N THR A 18 8.50 -16.59 -0.88
CA THR A 18 9.81 -16.06 -0.49
C THR A 18 10.83 -17.15 -0.18
N PRO A 19 10.53 -18.24 0.55
CA PRO A 19 11.48 -19.33 0.76
C PRO A 19 11.97 -19.96 -0.55
N LYS A 20 11.08 -20.15 -1.53
CA LYS A 20 11.43 -20.68 -2.85
C LYS A 20 12.33 -19.71 -3.60
N HIS A 21 12.05 -18.42 -3.53
CA HIS A 21 12.88 -17.39 -4.17
C HIS A 21 14.28 -17.34 -3.55
N ILE A 22 14.40 -17.41 -2.22
CA ILE A 22 15.68 -17.46 -1.52
C ILE A 22 16.53 -18.63 -2.00
N LEU A 23 15.94 -19.83 -2.12
CA LEU A 23 16.64 -20.99 -2.65
C LEU A 23 17.14 -20.77 -4.09
N LEU A 24 16.36 -20.10 -4.93
CA LEU A 24 16.78 -19.75 -6.29
C LEU A 24 17.93 -18.74 -6.30
N PHE A 25 17.89 -17.69 -5.47
CA PHE A 25 19.00 -16.74 -5.36
C PHE A 25 20.31 -17.44 -4.97
N ARG A 26 20.26 -18.30 -3.95
CA ARG A 26 21.40 -19.09 -3.49
C ARG A 26 21.92 -20.05 -4.57
N ALA A 27 21.03 -20.81 -5.21
CA ALA A 27 21.40 -21.78 -6.24
C ALA A 27 22.07 -21.12 -7.46
N LEU A 28 21.67 -19.89 -7.76
CA LEU A 28 22.22 -19.10 -8.86
C LEU A 28 23.44 -18.26 -8.44
N GLY A 29 23.89 -18.33 -7.18
CA GLY A 29 25.06 -17.60 -6.68
C GLY A 29 24.85 -16.09 -6.56
N TYR A 30 23.61 -15.63 -6.39
CA TYR A 30 23.28 -14.20 -6.22
C TYR A 30 22.99 -13.86 -4.76
N ASP A 31 23.29 -12.61 -4.39
CA ASP A 31 22.88 -12.05 -3.11
C ASP A 31 21.36 -12.00 -2.97
N GLU A 32 20.87 -12.31 -1.78
CA GLU A 32 19.46 -12.23 -1.43
C GLU A 32 19.05 -10.75 -1.22
N PRO A 33 17.97 -10.27 -1.86
CA PRO A 33 17.43 -8.97 -1.53
C PRO A 33 16.76 -9.01 -0.15
N ARG A 34 16.59 -7.84 0.47
CA ARG A 34 15.74 -7.71 1.65
C ARG A 34 14.28 -7.76 1.24
N PHE A 35 13.44 -8.48 1.99
CA PHE A 35 12.01 -8.61 1.68
C PHE A 35 11.16 -7.85 2.68
N GLY A 36 10.28 -6.98 2.19
CA GLY A 36 9.21 -6.33 2.94
C GLY A 36 7.85 -6.79 2.41
N HIS A 37 7.01 -7.37 3.26
CA HIS A 37 5.68 -7.82 2.87
C HIS A 37 4.63 -6.88 3.44
N LEU A 38 3.93 -6.16 2.56
CA LEU A 38 2.88 -5.22 2.90
C LEU A 38 1.59 -5.98 3.27
N PRO A 39 0.83 -5.49 4.26
CA PRO A 39 -0.40 -6.15 4.69
C PRO A 39 -1.44 -6.22 3.57
N LEU A 40 -2.31 -7.22 3.63
CA LEU A 40 -3.46 -7.28 2.72
C LEU A 40 -4.39 -6.10 2.93
N ILE A 41 -4.94 -5.60 1.83
CA ILE A 41 -6.11 -4.73 1.86
C ILE A 41 -7.35 -5.60 2.04
N LEU A 42 -8.15 -5.27 3.05
CA LEU A 42 -9.34 -6.00 3.45
C LEU A 42 -10.60 -5.19 3.14
N ASN A 43 -11.72 -5.88 2.93
CA ASN A 43 -13.03 -5.25 2.91
C ASN A 43 -13.49 -4.92 4.35
N ALA A 44 -14.62 -4.23 4.48
CA ALA A 44 -15.23 -3.93 5.78
C ALA A 44 -15.54 -5.20 6.62
N ASP A 45 -15.86 -6.32 5.95
CA ASP A 45 -16.07 -7.63 6.59
C ASP A 45 -14.77 -8.37 6.96
N ARG A 46 -13.60 -7.71 6.80
CA ARG A 46 -12.24 -8.24 6.96
C ARG A 46 -11.85 -9.38 6.02
N THR A 47 -12.66 -9.69 5.01
CA THR A 47 -12.22 -10.61 3.95
C THR A 47 -11.27 -9.90 3.00
N LYS A 48 -10.36 -10.66 2.34
CA LYS A 48 -9.43 -10.10 1.35
C LYS A 48 -10.19 -9.33 0.27
N MET A 49 -9.75 -8.10 0.00
CA MET A 49 -10.32 -7.31 -1.09
C MET A 49 -10.11 -8.02 -2.43
N SER A 50 -11.16 -8.06 -3.25
CA SER A 50 -11.12 -8.66 -4.57
C SER A 50 -12.10 -8.00 -5.53
N LYS A 51 -11.81 -8.07 -6.83
CA LYS A 51 -12.68 -7.58 -7.91
C LYS A 51 -14.11 -8.14 -7.87
N ARG A 52 -14.32 -9.29 -7.22
CA ARG A 52 -15.65 -9.94 -7.15
C ARG A 52 -16.56 -9.31 -6.10
N LYS A 53 -15.99 -8.75 -5.03
CA LYS A 53 -16.72 -8.22 -3.89
C LYS A 53 -16.69 -6.69 -3.82
N SER A 54 -15.70 -6.07 -4.44
CA SER A 54 -15.38 -4.66 -4.23
C SER A 54 -14.90 -3.99 -5.51
N GLN A 55 -15.17 -2.68 -5.61
CA GLN A 55 -14.58 -1.80 -6.60
C GLN A 55 -13.09 -1.62 -6.27
N THR A 56 -12.23 -2.19 -7.10
CA THR A 56 -10.78 -2.26 -6.85
C THR A 56 -9.96 -1.52 -7.90
N ALA A 57 -10.58 -1.11 -9.01
CA ALA A 57 -9.86 -0.40 -10.07
C ALA A 57 -9.81 1.09 -9.76
N ILE A 58 -8.61 1.67 -9.78
CA ILE A 58 -8.39 3.10 -9.60
C ILE A 58 -9.18 3.92 -10.62
N GLY A 59 -9.32 3.42 -11.85
CA GLY A 59 -10.08 4.09 -12.91
C GLY A 59 -11.54 4.34 -12.55
N ASP A 60 -12.17 3.45 -11.79
CA ASP A 60 -13.57 3.61 -11.38
C ASP A 60 -13.70 4.78 -10.38
N TYR A 61 -12.74 4.93 -9.45
CA TYR A 61 -12.70 6.08 -8.53
C TYR A 61 -12.45 7.39 -9.26
N ILE A 62 -11.56 7.41 -10.26
CA ILE A 62 -11.34 8.59 -11.08
C ILE A 62 -12.63 8.99 -11.82
N ALA A 63 -13.37 8.02 -12.38
CA ALA A 63 -14.64 8.27 -13.04
C ALA A 63 -15.73 8.81 -12.09
N GLU A 64 -15.65 8.47 -10.80
CA GLU A 64 -16.52 9.02 -9.75
C GLU A 64 -16.13 10.43 -9.28
N GLY A 65 -15.00 10.98 -9.75
CA GLY A 65 -14.53 12.32 -9.39
C GLY A 65 -13.59 12.37 -8.19
N PHE A 66 -12.98 11.24 -7.79
CA PHE A 66 -11.89 11.26 -6.83
C PHE A 66 -10.64 11.88 -7.46
N ILE A 67 -9.97 12.77 -6.72
CA ILE A 67 -8.76 13.45 -7.19
C ILE A 67 -7.49 12.70 -6.78
N ARG A 68 -6.41 12.96 -7.52
CA ARG A 68 -5.14 12.26 -7.38
C ARG A 68 -4.58 12.37 -5.97
N GLU A 69 -4.62 13.56 -5.40
CA GLU A 69 -4.07 13.90 -4.08
C GLU A 69 -4.72 13.05 -3.00
N ALA A 70 -6.05 12.96 -3.02
CA ALA A 70 -6.82 12.15 -2.08
C ALA A 70 -6.55 10.65 -2.22
N LEU A 71 -6.49 10.15 -3.46
CA LEU A 71 -6.21 8.73 -3.72
C LEU A 71 -4.80 8.35 -3.25
N VAL A 72 -3.78 9.15 -3.60
CA VAL A 72 -2.40 8.90 -3.18
C VAL A 72 -2.27 8.94 -1.66
N ASN A 73 -2.82 9.97 -1.03
CA ASN A 73 -2.79 10.13 0.42
C ASN A 73 -3.51 8.97 1.14
N TYR A 74 -4.69 8.59 0.66
CA TYR A 74 -5.44 7.49 1.26
C TYR A 74 -4.70 6.14 1.13
N LEU A 75 -4.21 5.83 -0.07
CA LEU A 75 -3.51 4.58 -0.35
C LEU A 75 -2.20 4.48 0.44
N ALA A 76 -1.50 5.60 0.66
CA ALA A 76 -0.31 5.63 1.51
C ALA A 76 -0.62 5.26 2.97
N LEU A 77 -1.80 5.62 3.48
CA LEU A 77 -2.23 5.30 4.85
C LEU A 77 -2.78 3.87 5.00
N LEU A 78 -2.90 3.11 3.90
CA LEU A 78 -3.29 1.69 3.95
C LEU A 78 -2.10 0.81 4.34
N GLY A 79 -1.91 0.64 5.65
CA GLY A 79 -0.86 -0.21 6.20
C GLY A 79 0.38 0.55 6.66
N TRP A 80 0.40 1.88 6.54
CA TRP A 80 1.46 2.74 7.06
C TRP A 80 0.84 3.92 7.82
N SER A 81 1.59 4.46 8.79
CA SER A 81 1.20 5.61 9.59
C SER A 81 2.40 6.54 9.77
N THR A 82 2.14 7.83 9.90
CA THR A 82 3.14 8.84 10.29
C THR A 82 3.55 8.72 11.77
N GLY A 83 2.89 7.87 12.56
CA GLY A 83 3.02 7.82 14.02
C GLY A 83 2.26 8.92 14.74
N THR A 84 1.48 9.72 14.00
CA THR A 84 0.63 10.81 14.50
C THR A 84 -0.81 10.61 14.05
N GLU A 85 -1.72 11.50 14.50
CA GLU A 85 -3.12 11.53 14.05
C GLU A 85 -3.33 12.30 12.73
N GLU A 86 -2.25 12.77 12.09
CA GLU A 86 -2.34 13.52 10.83
C GLU A 86 -2.70 12.61 9.65
N GLU A 87 -3.82 12.91 8.98
CA GLU A 87 -4.31 12.12 7.85
C GLU A 87 -4.24 12.83 6.49
N VAL A 88 -4.17 14.17 6.45
CA VAL A 88 -4.18 14.94 5.19
C VAL A 88 -2.75 15.34 4.83
N LEU A 89 -2.07 14.50 4.05
CA LEU A 89 -0.65 14.58 3.75
C LEU A 89 -0.41 14.73 2.24
N ALA A 90 0.33 15.77 1.86
CA ALA A 90 0.79 15.92 0.48
C ALA A 90 1.77 14.80 0.10
N LEU A 91 1.94 14.57 -1.21
CA LEU A 91 2.86 13.54 -1.69
C LEU A 91 4.29 13.80 -1.21
N GLU A 92 4.70 15.07 -1.18
CA GLU A 92 6.02 15.50 -0.73
C GLU A 92 6.22 15.14 0.75
N GLU A 93 5.22 15.37 1.59
CA GLU A 93 5.25 15.01 3.01
C GLU A 93 5.29 13.50 3.23
N ILE A 94 4.56 12.73 2.41
CA ILE A 94 4.62 11.27 2.43
C ILE A 94 6.03 10.81 2.07
N VAL A 95 6.65 11.37 1.03
CA VAL A 95 8.01 11.02 0.60
C VAL A 95 9.03 11.33 1.70
N GLU A 96 8.92 12.46 2.37
CA GLU A 96 9.84 12.85 3.46
C GLU A 96 9.71 11.97 4.69
N ARG A 97 8.50 11.50 5.00
CA ARG A 97 8.20 10.79 6.25
C ARG A 97 8.13 9.26 6.10
N PHE A 98 8.04 8.74 4.88
CA PHE A 98 7.84 7.31 4.67
C PHE A 98 9.06 6.50 5.12
N ASP A 99 8.82 5.60 6.07
CA ASP A 99 9.74 4.55 6.47
C ASP A 99 9.00 3.21 6.48
N VAL A 100 9.58 2.20 5.84
CA VAL A 100 9.07 0.83 5.82
C VAL A 100 8.96 0.23 7.22
N ALA A 101 9.77 0.70 8.18
CA ALA A 101 9.69 0.28 9.58
C ALA A 101 8.35 0.64 10.25
N HIS A 102 7.65 1.66 9.74
CA HIS A 102 6.32 2.08 10.21
C HIS A 102 5.17 1.39 9.47
N VAL A 103 5.48 0.44 8.59
CA VAL A 103 4.44 -0.40 7.97
C VAL A 103 3.98 -1.45 8.98
N GLN A 104 2.68 -1.46 9.27
CA GLN A 104 2.08 -2.39 10.21
C GLN A 104 1.85 -3.77 9.58
N LYS A 105 1.83 -4.81 10.43
CA LYS A 105 1.60 -6.20 10.00
C LYS A 105 0.12 -6.55 9.83
N ALA A 106 -0.78 -5.79 10.48
CA ALA A 106 -2.21 -6.07 10.42
C ALA A 106 -2.80 -5.67 9.07
N GLY A 107 -3.76 -6.45 8.57
CA GLY A 107 -4.50 -6.13 7.34
C GLY A 107 -5.14 -4.74 7.40
N ALA A 108 -4.98 -3.98 6.32
CA ALA A 108 -5.53 -2.64 6.20
C ALA A 108 -6.97 -2.70 5.69
N VAL A 109 -7.94 -2.33 6.52
CA VAL A 109 -9.35 -2.29 6.09
C VAL A 109 -9.56 -1.07 5.19
N PHE A 110 -10.08 -1.30 3.99
CA PHE A 110 -10.49 -0.23 3.10
C PHE A 110 -11.85 0.33 3.55
N ASP A 111 -11.80 1.59 3.95
CA ASP A 111 -12.93 2.42 4.36
C ASP A 111 -13.22 3.48 3.29
N ARG A 112 -14.31 3.30 2.54
CA ARG A 112 -14.74 4.23 1.49
C ARG A 112 -15.25 5.56 2.06
N GLU A 113 -15.81 5.58 3.27
CA GLU A 113 -16.28 6.82 3.90
C GLU A 113 -15.09 7.70 4.27
N ARG A 114 -14.03 7.11 4.83
CA ARG A 114 -12.77 7.81 5.09
C ARG A 114 -12.13 8.35 3.81
N LEU A 115 -12.11 7.56 2.74
CA LEU A 115 -11.62 8.02 1.43
C LEU A 115 -12.44 9.20 0.90
N LEU A 116 -13.77 9.16 1.01
CA LEU A 116 -14.66 10.25 0.60
C LEU A 116 -14.43 11.52 1.43
N TRP A 117 -14.28 11.37 2.74
CA TRP A 117 -13.93 12.48 3.63
C TRP A 117 -12.61 13.13 3.23
N LEU A 118 -11.56 12.31 3.00
CA LEU A 118 -10.24 12.78 2.60
C LEU A 118 -10.27 13.49 1.24
N ASN A 119 -11.04 12.96 0.29
CA ASN A 119 -11.30 13.60 -1.00
C ASN A 119 -11.91 15.00 -0.84
N GLY A 120 -12.89 15.13 0.05
CA GLY A 120 -13.47 16.43 0.39
C GLY A 120 -12.48 17.41 1.03
N GLN A 121 -11.55 16.93 1.87
CA GLN A 121 -10.50 17.78 2.44
C GLN A 121 -9.59 18.35 1.35
N TRP A 122 -9.18 17.52 0.40
CA TRP A 122 -8.34 17.95 -0.71
C TRP A 122 -9.05 18.88 -1.68
N ILE A 123 -10.31 18.60 -2.04
CA ILE A 123 -11.09 19.47 -2.93
C ILE A 123 -11.25 20.88 -2.36
N ARG A 124 -11.41 21.02 -1.03
CA ARG A 124 -11.51 22.34 -0.37
C ARG A 124 -10.19 23.12 -0.33
N ARG A 125 -9.06 22.48 -0.63
CA ARG A 125 -7.72 23.09 -0.67
C ARG A 125 -7.29 23.48 -2.10
N LEU A 126 -8.08 23.12 -3.12
CA LEU A 126 -7.90 23.57 -4.50
C LEU A 126 -8.38 25.03 -4.66
#